data_AF-A0A7S1AQ57-F1
#
_entry.id   AF-A0A7S1AQ57-F1
#
_cell.length_a   1.000
_cell.length_b   1.000
_cell.length_c   1.000
_cell.angle_alpha   90.00
_cell.angle_beta   90.00
_cell.angle_gamma   90.00
#
_symmetry.space_group_name_H-M   'P 1'
#
loop_
_entity.id
_entity.type
_entity.pdbx_description
1 polymer ?
#
loop_
_entity_poly.entity_id
_entity_poly.type
_entity_poly.pdbx_seq_one_letter_code
_entity_poly.pdbx_strand_id
1 'polypeptide(L)'
;CLAHFPKSTRDIFVRREDNIGRYTLRLFDYKKGRMTDVLVDEFVPCHQKLWWHTEGKPLFARPNGNEMWCLLLEKAMAKMFGSYEALDGNTVGVAFRAFTGEKKVVSWEKKKSGKWAKLKLRDGSAGW
;
A
#
# COMPACT_ATOMS: atom_id res chain seq x y z
N CYS A 1 -7.86 -9.59 6.29
CA CYS A 1 -6.80 -8.57 6.06
C CYS A 1 -5.57 -9.26 5.43
N LEU A 2 -4.71 -8.55 4.69
CA LEU A 2 -3.56 -9.15 4.00
C LEU A 2 -2.59 -9.88 4.96
N ALA A 3 -2.44 -9.37 6.19
CA ALA A 3 -1.60 -9.96 7.23
C ALA A 3 -1.96 -11.41 7.62
N HIS A 4 -3.19 -11.87 7.32
CA HIS A 4 -3.60 -13.26 7.56
C HIS A 4 -3.04 -14.23 6.49
N PHE A 5 -2.46 -13.72 5.41
CA PHE A 5 -1.90 -14.49 4.30
C PHE A 5 -0.39 -14.23 4.19
N PRO A 6 0.44 -14.80 5.08
CA PRO A 6 1.86 -14.47 5.17
C PRO A 6 2.63 -14.79 3.88
N LYS A 7 2.20 -15.79 3.12
CA LYS A 7 2.78 -16.10 1.81
C LYS A 7 2.60 -14.95 0.82
N SER A 8 1.38 -14.45 0.68
CA SER A 8 1.07 -13.32 -0.21
C SER A 8 1.83 -12.06 0.19
N THR A 9 1.98 -11.78 1.49
CA THR A 9 2.79 -10.65 1.96
C THR A 9 4.26 -10.83 1.62
N ARG A 10 4.82 -12.04 1.77
CA ARG A 10 6.21 -12.33 1.42
C ARG A 10 6.49 -12.23 -0.08
N ASP A 11 5.55 -12.70 -0.90
CA ASP A 11 5.68 -12.69 -2.37
C ASP A 11 5.76 -11.26 -2.95
N ILE A 12 5.28 -10.24 -2.21
CA ILE A 12 5.45 -8.83 -2.58
C ILE A 12 6.92 -8.42 -2.48
N PHE A 13 7.69 -8.92 -1.51
CA PHE A 13 9.09 -8.56 -1.29
C PHE A 13 10.01 -9.46 -2.13
N VAL A 14 10.22 -9.10 -3.39
CA VAL A 14 10.99 -9.89 -4.36
C VAL A 14 12.47 -9.98 -4.01
N ARG A 15 13.06 -8.87 -3.54
CA ARG A 15 14.48 -8.81 -3.19
C ARG A 15 14.67 -7.96 -1.94
N ARG A 16 15.50 -8.48 -1.04
CA ARG A 16 15.91 -7.82 0.20
C ARG A 16 17.44 -7.79 0.26
N GLU A 17 18.00 -6.59 0.32
CA GLU A 17 19.43 -6.36 0.45
C GLU A 17 19.66 -5.57 1.73
N ASP A 18 19.46 -6.26 2.87
CA ASP A 18 19.45 -5.63 4.20
C ASP A 18 20.80 -4.94 4.51
N ASN A 19 21.91 -5.42 3.93
CA ASN A 19 23.25 -4.85 4.10
C ASN A 19 23.45 -3.45 3.49
N ILE A 20 22.61 -3.08 2.51
CA ILE A 20 22.66 -1.76 1.85
C ILE A 20 21.33 -1.01 1.98
N GLY A 21 20.41 -1.52 2.79
CA GLY A 21 19.10 -0.92 3.03
C GLY A 21 18.24 -0.78 1.78
N ARG A 22 18.31 -1.74 0.84
CA ARG A 22 17.61 -1.69 -0.45
C ARG A 22 16.62 -2.84 -0.59
N TYR A 23 15.39 -2.51 -0.99
CA TYR A 23 14.27 -3.45 -1.08
C TYR A 23 13.54 -3.27 -2.40
N THR A 24 13.22 -4.39 -3.05
CA THR A 24 12.41 -4.42 -4.27
C THR A 24 11.06 -5.04 -3.95
N LEU A 25 10.00 -4.24 -4.09
CA LEU A 25 8.63 -4.68 -3.90
C LEU A 25 7.92 -4.79 -5.26
N ARG A 26 7.19 -5.87 -5.49
CA ARG A 26 6.40 -6.06 -6.71
C ARG A 26 4.95 -5.72 -6.46
N LEU A 27 4.49 -4.65 -7.11
CA LEU A 27 3.13 -4.14 -6.98
C LEU A 27 2.46 -4.08 -8.36
N PHE A 28 1.15 -4.28 -8.39
CA PHE A 28 0.36 -4.11 -9.61
C PHE A 28 0.11 -2.62 -9.87
N ASP A 29 0.66 -2.12 -10.98
CA ASP A 29 0.41 -0.77 -11.45
C ASP A 29 -0.82 -0.78 -12.37
N TYR A 30 -1.94 -0.23 -11.90
CA TYR A 30 -3.18 -0.20 -12.67
C TYR A 30 -3.10 0.67 -13.92
N LYS A 31 -2.22 1.68 -13.96
CA LYS A 31 -2.00 2.54 -15.13
C LYS A 31 -1.26 1.77 -16.23
N LYS A 32 -0.32 0.91 -15.84
CA LYS A 32 0.45 0.05 -16.76
C LYS A 32 -0.21 -1.30 -17.03
N GLY A 33 -1.20 -1.70 -16.23
CA GLY A 33 -1.90 -2.97 -16.34
C GLY A 33 -1.06 -4.21 -16.02
N ARG A 34 0.09 -4.06 -15.34
CA ARG A 34 1.03 -5.15 -15.04
C ARG A 34 1.71 -5.00 -13.69
N MET A 35 2.26 -6.11 -13.19
CA MET A 35 3.17 -6.08 -12.04
C MET A 35 4.42 -5.26 -12.39
N THR A 36 4.82 -4.41 -11.47
CA THR A 36 5.95 -3.49 -11.58
C THR A 36 6.79 -3.59 -10.33
N ASP A 37 8.11 -3.69 -10.52
CA ASP A 37 9.06 -3.74 -9.42
C ASP A 37 9.40 -2.30 -8.98
N VAL A 38 9.23 -2.03 -7.70
CA VAL A 38 9.41 -0.72 -7.06
C VAL A 38 10.56 -0.84 -6.08
N LEU A 39 11.64 -0.11 -6.37
CA LEU A 39 12.81 -0.03 -5.51
C LEU A 39 12.61 1.01 -4.40
N VAL A 40 12.79 0.63 -3.15
CA VAL A 40 12.72 1.53 -1.99
C VAL A 40 13.90 1.31 -1.05
N ASP A 41 14.28 2.38 -0.35
CA ASP A 41 15.25 2.37 0.75
C ASP A 41 14.54 2.44 2.13
N GLU A 42 15.30 2.37 3.22
CA GLU A 42 14.81 2.34 4.61
C GLU A 42 14.39 3.70 5.20
N PHE A 43 14.64 4.81 4.50
CA PHE A 43 14.27 6.13 5.02
C PHE A 43 12.78 6.38 4.86
N VAL A 44 12.06 6.45 5.97
CA VAL A 44 10.63 6.77 6.00
C VAL A 44 10.38 8.12 6.67
N PRO A 45 9.33 8.86 6.27
CA PRO A 45 8.96 10.09 6.95
C PRO A 45 8.60 9.82 8.41
N CYS A 46 9.25 10.55 9.31
CA CYS A 46 9.03 10.46 10.76
C CYS A 46 8.66 11.84 11.31
N HIS A 47 7.95 11.84 12.43
CA HIS A 47 7.78 13.06 13.22
C HIS A 47 9.15 13.62 13.65
N GLN A 48 9.22 14.94 13.78
CA GLN A 48 10.41 15.60 14.33
C GLN A 48 10.75 15.01 15.70
N LYS A 49 12.00 14.55 15.84
CA LYS A 49 12.48 13.99 17.10
C LYS A 49 12.68 15.13 18.10
N LEU A 50 11.94 15.07 19.20
CA LEU A 50 12.10 15.93 20.37
C LEU A 50 13.06 15.25 21.35
N TRP A 51 13.73 16.01 22.20
CA TRP A 51 14.82 15.50 23.05
C TRP A 51 14.41 14.36 23.98
N TRP A 52 13.11 14.28 24.32
CA TRP A 52 12.54 13.22 25.16
C TRP A 52 12.09 11.97 24.38
N HIS A 53 12.12 12.00 23.04
CA HIS A 53 11.79 10.83 22.24
C HIS A 53 12.98 9.87 22.17
N THR A 54 12.79 8.66 22.69
CA THR A 54 13.75 7.57 22.59
C THR A 54 13.86 7.01 21.17
N GLU A 55 12.75 7.00 20.43
CA GLU A 55 12.63 6.41 19.10
C GLU A 55 12.02 7.38 18.08
N GLY A 56 12.31 7.15 16.80
CA GLY A 56 11.64 7.84 15.71
C GLY A 56 10.21 7.31 15.55
N LYS A 57 9.23 8.21 15.46
CA LYS A 57 7.83 7.83 15.24
C LYS A 57 7.46 8.03 13.76
N PRO A 58 7.10 6.98 13.00
CA PRO A 58 6.65 7.13 11.62
C PRO A 58 5.45 8.08 11.51
N LEU A 59 5.46 8.90 10.46
CA LEU A 59 4.44 9.93 10.24
C LEU A 59 3.09 9.32 9.82
N PHE A 60 3.14 8.26 9.00
CA PHE A 60 1.97 7.63 8.37
C PHE A 60 1.66 6.26 9.01
N ALA A 61 1.99 5.13 8.36
CA ALA A 61 1.72 3.80 8.90
C ALA A 61 2.35 3.59 10.30
N ARG A 62 1.57 3.00 11.22
CA ARG A 62 1.99 2.70 12.60
C ARG A 62 1.71 1.23 12.92
N PRO A 63 2.62 0.34 12.51
CA PRO A 63 2.43 -1.08 12.77
C PRO A 63 2.64 -1.41 14.26
N ASN A 64 2.25 -2.61 14.67
CA ASN A 64 2.33 -2.99 16.08
C ASN A 64 3.75 -3.48 16.41
N GLY A 65 4.54 -2.65 17.07
CA GLY A 65 5.94 -2.95 17.38
C GLY A 65 6.86 -2.76 16.18
N ASN A 66 7.96 -3.53 16.14
CA ASN A 66 9.04 -3.32 15.16
C ASN A 66 8.81 -4.08 13.84
N GLU A 67 7.74 -3.71 13.13
CA GLU A 67 7.31 -4.33 11.88
C GLU A 67 7.58 -3.41 10.67
N MET A 68 8.84 -3.32 10.27
CA MET A 68 9.28 -2.44 9.17
C MET A 68 8.58 -2.71 7.82
N TRP A 69 8.13 -3.94 7.58
CA TRP A 69 7.52 -4.33 6.30
C TRP A 69 6.30 -3.48 5.93
N CYS A 70 5.48 -3.07 6.92
CA CYS A 70 4.34 -2.17 6.70
C CYS A 70 4.78 -0.82 6.16
N LEU A 71 5.85 -0.26 6.71
CA LEU A 71 6.39 1.05 6.35
C LEU A 71 6.97 1.05 4.93
N LEU A 72 7.72 -0.01 4.59
CA LEU A 72 8.28 -0.18 3.24
C LEU A 72 7.19 -0.39 2.19
N LEU A 73 6.12 -1.12 2.54
CA LEU A 73 4.98 -1.34 1.65
C LEU A 73 4.25 -0.03 1.36
N GLU A 74 3.98 0.78 2.39
CA GLU A 74 3.41 2.12 2.24
C GLU A 74 4.30 3.02 1.38
N LYS A 75 5.62 3.02 1.62
CA LYS A 75 6.57 3.80 0.82
C LYS A 75 6.59 3.36 -0.65
N ALA A 76 6.54 2.06 -0.93
CA ALA A 76 6.49 1.55 -2.30
C ALA A 76 5.19 1.95 -3.01
N MET A 77 4.06 1.91 -2.30
CA MET A 77 2.80 2.45 -2.79
C MET A 77 2.90 3.95 -3.08
N ALA A 78 3.40 4.75 -2.14
CA ALA A 78 3.59 6.19 -2.32
C ALA A 78 4.45 6.50 -3.55
N LYS A 79 5.56 5.77 -3.73
CA LYS A 79 6.44 5.91 -4.90
C LYS A 79 5.76 5.54 -6.21
N MET A 80 4.90 4.52 -6.22
CA MET A 80 4.14 4.12 -7.41
C MET A 80 3.03 5.11 -7.76
N PHE A 81 2.38 5.70 -6.75
CA PHE A 81 1.30 6.67 -6.93
C PHE A 81 1.78 8.12 -7.16
N GLY A 82 3.02 8.42 -6.77
CA GLY A 82 3.73 9.67 -7.03
C GLY A 82 4.17 10.42 -5.76
N SER A 83 3.41 10.29 -4.68
CA SER A 83 3.72 10.87 -3.37
C SER A 83 2.96 10.14 -2.26
N TYR A 84 3.31 10.41 -1.00
CA TYR A 84 2.52 9.95 0.15
C TYR A 84 1.12 10.58 0.17
N GLU A 85 1.01 11.85 -0.23
CA GLU A 85 -0.29 12.55 -0.34
C GLU A 85 -1.19 11.90 -1.39
N ALA A 86 -0.63 11.39 -2.49
CA ALA A 86 -1.40 10.70 -3.53
C ALA A 86 -2.04 9.38 -3.06
N LEU A 87 -1.67 8.88 -1.87
CA LEU A 87 -2.34 7.74 -1.25
C LEU A 87 -3.65 8.14 -0.56
N ASP A 88 -3.80 9.40 -0.16
CA ASP A 88 -5.01 9.90 0.47
C ASP A 88 -6.21 9.86 -0.49
N GLY A 89 -7.40 9.59 0.04
CA GLY A 89 -8.64 9.46 -0.74
C GLY A 89 -8.80 8.18 -1.57
N ASN A 90 -7.84 7.24 -1.52
CA ASN A 90 -7.99 5.93 -2.18
C ASN A 90 -8.81 4.95 -1.33
N THR A 91 -9.32 3.89 -1.97
CA THR A 91 -10.07 2.84 -1.27
C THR A 91 -9.22 1.61 -0.98
N VAL A 92 -9.63 0.83 0.02
CA VAL A 92 -8.97 -0.43 0.37
C VAL A 92 -8.90 -1.40 -0.82
N GLY A 93 -9.88 -1.33 -1.72
CA GLY A 93 -9.89 -2.11 -2.96
C GLY A 93 -8.71 -1.80 -3.90
N VAL A 94 -8.26 -0.54 -3.93
CA VAL A 94 -7.08 -0.12 -4.70
C VAL A 94 -5.81 -0.73 -4.11
N ALA A 95 -5.68 -0.68 -2.78
CA ALA A 95 -4.57 -1.29 -2.07
C ALA A 95 -4.50 -2.80 -2.31
N PHE A 96 -5.63 -3.51 -2.17
CA PHE A 96 -5.67 -4.95 -2.46
C PHE A 96 -5.32 -5.26 -3.91
N ARG A 97 -5.84 -4.49 -4.87
CA ARG A 97 -5.49 -4.65 -6.29
C ARG A 97 -4.00 -4.46 -6.53
N ALA A 98 -3.38 -3.47 -5.89
CA ALA A 98 -1.94 -3.25 -5.98
C ALA A 98 -1.13 -4.43 -5.41
N PHE A 99 -1.60 -5.05 -4.34
CA PHE A 99 -0.90 -6.16 -3.68
C PHE A 99 -1.10 -7.51 -4.37
N THR A 100 -2.27 -7.77 -4.96
CA THR A 100 -2.62 -9.08 -5.51
C THR A 100 -2.66 -9.13 -7.04
N GLY A 101 -2.79 -7.97 -7.69
CA GLY A 101 -3.08 -7.88 -9.13
C GLY A 101 -4.52 -8.23 -9.51
N GLU A 102 -5.40 -8.52 -8.53
CA GLU A 102 -6.80 -8.84 -8.80
C GLU A 102 -7.53 -7.63 -9.38
N LYS A 103 -8.16 -7.83 -10.54
CA LYS A 103 -8.87 -6.77 -11.28
C LYS A 103 -10.34 -6.69 -10.88
N LYS A 104 -10.90 -7.78 -10.35
CA LYS A 104 -12.31 -7.86 -9.92
C LYS A 104 -12.50 -7.22 -8.55
N VAL A 105 -12.58 -5.91 -8.52
CA VAL A 105 -12.90 -5.14 -7.31
C VAL A 105 -14.30 -4.57 -7.43
N VAL A 106 -15.14 -4.82 -6.42
CA VAL A 106 -16.56 -4.45 -6.41
C VAL A 106 -16.89 -3.75 -5.10
N SER A 107 -17.70 -2.71 -5.17
CA SER A 107 -18.23 -2.00 -4.00
C SER A 107 -19.74 -2.06 -4.04
N TRP A 108 -20.36 -1.90 -2.88
CA TRP A 108 -21.81 -1.93 -2.73
C TRP A 108 -22.23 -0.65 -2.03
N GLU A 109 -23.20 0.03 -2.60
CA GLU A 109 -23.79 1.24 -2.02
C GLU A 109 -25.27 0.98 -1.72
N LYS A 110 -25.72 1.41 -0.54
CA LYS A 110 -27.13 1.38 -0.18
C LYS A 110 -27.79 2.67 -0.65
N LYS A 111 -28.70 2.57 -1.63
CA LYS A 111 -29.45 3.71 -2.14
C LYS A 111 -30.46 4.20 -1.09
N LYS A 112 -30.88 5.47 -1.18
CA LYS A 112 -31.94 6.05 -0.33
C LYS A 112 -33.23 5.22 -0.32
N SER A 113 -33.51 4.51 -1.43
CA SER A 113 -34.62 3.54 -1.55
C SER A 113 -34.50 2.28 -0.67
N GLY A 114 -33.41 2.10 0.08
CA GLY A 114 -33.11 0.89 0.87
C GLY A 114 -32.49 -0.26 0.08
N LYS A 115 -32.56 -0.23 -1.27
CA LYS A 115 -31.94 -1.25 -2.15
C LYS A 115 -30.42 -1.07 -2.26
N TRP A 116 -29.71 -2.19 -2.28
CA TRP A 116 -28.27 -2.23 -2.56
C TRP A 116 -28.00 -2.18 -4.06
N ALA A 117 -26.96 -1.46 -4.45
CA ALA A 117 -26.47 -1.41 -5.82
C ALA A 117 -24.98 -1.74 -5.85
N LYS A 118 -24.59 -2.53 -6.86
CA LYS A 118 -23.20 -2.90 -7.10
C LYS A 118 -22.51 -1.79 -7.89
N LEU A 119 -21.46 -1.23 -7.32
CA LEU A 119 -20.50 -0.36 -7.99
C LEU A 119 -19.39 -1.24 -8.56
N LYS A 120 -19.10 -1.06 -9.85
CA LYS A 120 -17.90 -1.62 -10.48
C LYS A 120 -16.88 -0.51 -10.59
N LEU A 121 -15.63 -0.82 -10.24
CA LEU A 121 -14.52 0.06 -10.58
C LEU A 121 -14.48 0.23 -12.10
N ARG A 122 -14.26 1.45 -12.57
CA ARG A 122 -14.00 1.70 -13.98
C ARG A 122 -12.68 1.04 -14.36
N ASP A 123 -12.66 0.37 -15.52
CA ASP A 123 -11.42 -0.22 -16.02
C ASP A 123 -10.39 0.90 -16.27
N GLY A 124 -9.21 0.77 -15.67
CA GLY A 124 -8.11 1.75 -15.80
C GLY A 124 -8.10 2.89 -14.76
N SER A 125 -9.03 2.95 -13.81
CA SER A 125 -9.01 3.95 -12.72
C SER A 125 -8.56 3.36 -11.38
N ALA A 126 -8.10 4.26 -10.49
CA ALA A 126 -7.92 3.99 -9.06
C ALA A 126 -9.21 4.25 -8.25
N GLY A 127 -10.32 4.60 -8.88
CA GLY A 127 -11.55 5.02 -8.20
C GLY A 127 -12.82 4.54 -8.88
N TRP A 128 -13.92 4.57 -8.13
CA TRP A 128 -15.26 4.15 -8.58
C TRP A 128 -15.84 5.07 -9.65
#